data_AF-A0A6P1RLT3-F1
#
_entry.id   AF-A0A6P1RLT3-F1
#
_cell.length_a   1.000
_cell.length_b   1.000
_cell.length_c   1.000
_cell.angle_alpha   90.00
_cell.angle_beta   90.00
_cell.angle_gamma   90.00
#
_symmetry.space_group_name_H-M   'P 1'
#
loop_
_entity.id
_entity.type
_entity.pdbx_description
1 polymer ?
#
loop_
_entity_poly.entity_id
_entity_poly.type
_entity_poly.pdbx_seq_one_letter_code
_entity_poly.pdbx_strand_id
1 'polypeptide(L)'
;MRRTKSVVLPGKVTSRKWLWLGSGVFVAIGLVMVAVWAGFPRKKQTITAILSETGYFEVVPPSTFGGPGTINTIEYLSNGRLELHPTCDVDPALLASKIQKSRTVDRDLKQTLEKKLDVSAEVREKLSAVAGMQQVEAVNLKLENANILLISDESLISTRNALLKAECEDAVAQNVSSGGVVCQTRSVLEADVVYEIKYHNKISMEEKAKLTSEIAAKLDLDVHQGADDKVSGSQLFFGIRLSPNPIVLNTAAGEIKPCSRK
;
A
#
# COMPACT_ATOMS: atom_id res chain seq x y z
N MET A 1 78.90 49.38 -44.06
CA MET A 1 79.72 48.21 -43.64
C MET A 1 78.88 47.43 -42.63
N ARG A 2 78.59 46.12 -42.66
CA ARG A 2 79.10 44.93 -43.33
C ARG A 2 77.93 43.95 -43.58
N ARG A 3 78.09 43.10 -44.60
CA ARG A 3 77.22 42.04 -45.10
C ARG A 3 77.18 40.78 -44.20
N THR A 4 76.03 40.09 -44.24
CA THR A 4 75.77 38.62 -44.29
C THR A 4 76.17 37.74 -43.09
N LYS A 5 75.50 36.65 -42.69
CA LYS A 5 74.53 35.70 -43.32
C LYS A 5 73.96 34.73 -42.24
N SER A 6 72.77 34.15 -42.51
CA SER A 6 72.28 32.80 -42.11
C SER A 6 72.05 32.50 -40.60
N VAL A 7 71.11 31.67 -40.10
CA VAL A 7 70.21 30.62 -40.64
C VAL A 7 69.24 30.14 -39.52
N VAL A 8 68.11 29.53 -39.92
CA VAL A 8 67.23 28.55 -39.19
C VAL A 8 66.20 29.03 -38.14
N LEU A 9 64.93 28.75 -38.47
CA LEU A 9 63.76 28.67 -37.59
C LEU A 9 63.76 27.37 -36.76
N PRO A 10 63.24 27.42 -35.52
CA PRO A 10 62.21 26.47 -35.08
C PRO A 10 61.03 27.26 -34.45
N GLY A 11 59.74 26.88 -34.51
CA GLY A 11 59.12 25.57 -34.54
C GLY A 11 58.35 25.33 -33.23
N LYS A 12 57.04 25.67 -33.20
CA LYS A 12 55.92 25.26 -32.29
C LYS A 12 56.18 25.30 -30.75
N VAL A 13 55.21 25.63 -29.88
CA VAL A 13 54.05 24.80 -29.51
C VAL A 13 52.92 25.67 -28.93
N THR A 14 51.75 25.55 -29.56
CA THR A 14 50.43 26.00 -29.09
C THR A 14 49.97 25.29 -27.82
N SER A 15 49.61 26.06 -26.78
CA SER A 15 48.87 25.58 -25.60
C SER A 15 47.36 25.67 -25.85
N ARG A 16 46.71 24.51 -25.90
CA ARG A 16 45.29 24.29 -26.18
C ARG A 16 44.62 23.83 -24.89
N LYS A 17 44.06 24.75 -24.07
CA LYS A 17 43.41 24.37 -22.79
C LYS A 17 42.16 25.15 -22.36
N TRP A 18 41.49 25.89 -23.26
CA TRP A 18 40.40 26.78 -22.82
C TRP A 18 39.04 26.63 -23.54
N LEU A 19 38.70 25.43 -24.02
CA LEU A 19 37.45 25.17 -24.74
C LEU A 19 36.61 23.99 -24.21
N TRP A 20 36.99 23.38 -23.08
CA TRP A 20 36.35 22.15 -22.58
C TRP A 20 35.45 22.32 -21.34
N LEU A 21 35.16 23.55 -20.91
CA LEU A 21 34.24 23.80 -19.78
C LEU A 21 32.83 24.20 -20.21
N GLY A 22 32.62 24.64 -21.46
CA GLY A 22 31.30 25.02 -21.96
C GLY A 22 30.42 23.86 -22.38
N SER A 23 31.00 22.77 -22.92
CA SER A 23 30.22 21.69 -23.53
C SER A 23 29.51 20.77 -22.52
N GLY A 24 30.02 20.62 -21.30
CA GLY A 24 29.45 19.68 -20.32
C GLY A 24 28.13 20.17 -19.72
N VAL A 25 27.99 21.47 -19.51
CA VAL A 25 26.80 22.07 -18.86
C VAL A 25 25.60 22.04 -19.80
N PHE A 26 25.78 22.30 -21.10
CA PHE A 26 24.69 22.23 -22.07
C PHE A 26 24.19 20.80 -22.31
N VAL A 27 25.07 19.80 -22.25
CA VAL A 27 24.67 18.39 -22.35
C VAL A 27 23.87 17.96 -21.12
N ALA A 28 24.25 18.39 -19.92
CA ALA A 28 23.50 18.11 -18.70
C ALA A 28 22.10 18.76 -18.70
N ILE A 29 21.98 20.02 -19.12
CA ILE A 29 20.69 20.72 -19.22
C ILE A 29 19.81 20.08 -20.32
N GLY A 30 20.41 19.71 -21.45
CA GLY A 30 19.71 19.00 -22.52
C GLY A 30 19.16 17.64 -22.07
N LEU A 31 19.93 16.88 -21.29
CA LEU A 31 19.48 15.61 -20.72
C LEU A 31 18.37 15.78 -19.67
N VAL A 32 18.41 16.83 -18.85
CA VAL A 32 17.33 17.13 -17.89
C VAL A 32 16.04 17.54 -18.62
N MET A 33 16.13 18.38 -19.65
CA MET A 33 14.99 18.77 -20.48
C MET A 33 14.40 17.58 -21.22
N VAL A 34 15.23 16.68 -21.75
CA VAL A 34 14.77 15.43 -22.37
C VAL A 34 14.16 14.49 -21.33
N ALA A 35 14.67 14.40 -20.10
CA ALA A 35 14.06 13.59 -19.05
C ALA A 35 12.70 14.15 -18.56
N VAL A 36 12.54 15.47 -18.54
CA VAL A 36 11.27 16.15 -18.24
C VAL A 36 10.27 15.99 -19.39
N TRP A 37 10.73 16.07 -20.64
CA TRP A 37 9.88 16.00 -21.84
C TRP A 37 9.54 14.56 -22.27
N ALA A 38 10.49 13.62 -22.11
CA ALA A 38 10.29 12.19 -22.36
C ALA A 38 9.40 11.52 -21.32
N GLY A 39 8.95 12.27 -20.31
CA GLY A 39 8.09 11.77 -19.25
C GLY A 39 8.80 10.70 -18.45
N PHE A 40 9.42 11.08 -17.34
CA PHE A 40 9.59 10.14 -16.24
C PHE A 40 8.30 9.34 -16.13
N PRO A 41 8.34 8.00 -16.25
CA PRO A 41 7.13 7.19 -16.24
C PRO A 41 6.41 7.57 -14.96
N ARG A 42 5.24 8.23 -15.09
CA ARG A 42 4.39 8.51 -13.94
C ARG A 42 4.08 7.15 -13.36
N LYS A 43 4.78 6.75 -12.29
CA LYS A 43 4.50 5.52 -11.57
C LYS A 43 3.00 5.58 -11.29
N LYS A 44 2.26 4.65 -11.87
CA LYS A 44 0.83 4.50 -11.60
C LYS A 44 0.69 4.45 -10.08
N GLN A 45 -0.04 5.41 -9.50
CA GLN A 45 -0.26 5.45 -8.07
C GLN A 45 -1.17 4.26 -7.73
N THR A 46 -0.57 3.19 -7.20
CA THR A 46 -1.31 2.06 -6.64
C THR A 46 -1.60 2.33 -5.18
N ILE A 47 -2.68 1.74 -4.66
CA ILE A 47 -3.01 1.80 -3.23
C ILE A 47 -1.83 1.28 -2.40
N THR A 48 -1.23 0.16 -2.78
CA THR A 48 -0.07 -0.43 -2.11
C THR A 48 1.06 0.58 -1.88
N ALA A 49 1.38 1.40 -2.89
CA ALA A 49 2.43 2.40 -2.80
C ALA A 49 2.07 3.51 -1.80
N ILE A 50 0.87 4.07 -1.92
CA ILE A 50 0.37 5.14 -1.02
C ILE A 50 0.33 4.65 0.43
N LEU A 51 -0.15 3.43 0.65
CA LEU A 51 -0.19 2.81 1.98
C LEU A 51 1.20 2.58 2.54
N SER A 52 2.12 2.09 1.72
CA SER A 52 3.50 1.83 2.15
C SER A 52 4.22 3.09 2.61
N GLU A 53 4.05 4.22 1.91
CA GLU A 53 4.66 5.51 2.26
C GLU A 53 4.10 6.08 3.58
N THR A 54 2.88 5.71 3.94
CA THR A 54 2.18 6.19 5.15
C THR A 54 2.28 5.21 6.33
N GLY A 55 3.02 4.11 6.17
CA GLY A 55 3.23 3.10 7.21
C GLY A 55 2.03 2.17 7.43
N TYR A 56 1.13 2.07 6.46
CA TYR A 56 0.02 1.13 6.45
C TYR A 56 0.38 -0.12 5.62
N PHE A 57 -0.13 -1.26 6.06
CA PHE A 57 -0.17 -2.49 5.29
C PHE A 57 -1.50 -2.57 4.54
N GLU A 58 -1.47 -3.00 3.29
CA GLU A 58 -2.69 -3.19 2.48
C GLU A 58 -3.45 -4.43 2.94
N VAL A 59 -4.77 -4.31 3.00
CA VAL A 59 -5.69 -5.43 3.28
C VAL A 59 -6.34 -5.85 1.96
N VAL A 60 -6.11 -7.10 1.53
CA VAL A 60 -6.59 -7.61 0.23
C VAL A 60 -7.29 -8.97 0.36
N PRO A 61 -8.59 -9.08 0.02
CA PRO A 61 -9.50 -7.99 -0.33
C PRO A 61 -9.76 -7.09 0.90
N PRO A 62 -10.21 -5.84 0.68
CA PRO A 62 -10.68 -5.00 1.78
C PRO A 62 -11.77 -5.73 2.58
N SER A 63 -11.71 -5.62 3.91
CA SER A 63 -12.63 -6.34 4.80
C SER A 63 -12.85 -5.56 6.09
N THR A 64 -13.79 -5.98 6.93
CA THR A 64 -13.96 -5.41 8.28
C THR A 64 -13.05 -6.07 9.33
N PHE A 65 -12.12 -6.93 8.89
CA PHE A 65 -11.26 -7.69 9.77
C PHE A 65 -10.04 -6.89 10.26
N GLY A 66 -9.61 -7.14 11.50
CA GLY A 66 -8.40 -6.54 12.06
C GLY A 66 -8.55 -5.07 12.46
N GLY A 67 -9.76 -4.63 12.84
CA GLY A 67 -10.05 -3.24 13.24
C GLY A 67 -9.24 -2.74 14.45
N PRO A 68 -9.29 -1.43 14.76
CA PRO A 68 -8.47 -0.83 15.81
C PRO A 68 -8.71 -1.48 17.18
N GLY A 69 -7.63 -1.81 17.88
CA GLY A 69 -7.66 -2.43 19.21
C GLY A 69 -7.64 -3.96 19.22
N THR A 70 -7.90 -4.62 18.07
CA THR A 70 -7.82 -6.08 17.94
C THR A 70 -6.38 -6.59 18.11
N ILE A 71 -6.24 -7.80 18.64
CA ILE A 71 -4.95 -8.49 18.83
C ILE A 71 -4.86 -9.60 17.78
N ASN A 72 -3.84 -9.52 16.93
CA ASN A 72 -3.65 -10.42 15.80
C ASN A 72 -2.22 -10.95 15.75
N THR A 73 -2.09 -12.21 15.38
CA THR A 73 -0.81 -12.82 15.01
C THR A 73 -0.55 -12.41 13.57
N ILE A 74 0.64 -11.92 13.31
CA ILE A 74 1.03 -11.46 11.99
C ILE A 74 2.03 -12.40 11.35
N GLU A 75 1.82 -12.66 10.06
CA GLU A 75 2.76 -13.38 9.22
C GLU A 75 3.22 -12.47 8.08
N TYR A 76 4.54 -12.32 7.96
CA TYR A 76 5.15 -11.59 6.85
C TYR A 76 5.41 -12.58 5.71
N LEU A 77 4.63 -12.45 4.64
CA LEU A 77 4.81 -13.28 3.46
C LEU A 77 6.06 -12.82 2.69
N SER A 78 6.66 -13.74 1.93
CA SER A 78 7.92 -13.51 1.18
C SER A 78 7.85 -12.34 0.18
N ASN A 79 6.65 -11.94 -0.22
CA ASN A 79 6.39 -10.80 -1.08
C ASN A 79 6.14 -9.48 -0.33
N GLY A 80 6.41 -9.42 0.98
CA GLY A 80 6.24 -8.22 1.80
C GLY A 80 4.79 -7.91 2.19
N ARG A 81 3.88 -8.88 1.98
CA ARG A 81 2.49 -8.83 2.45
C ARG A 81 2.41 -9.20 3.93
N LEU A 82 1.33 -8.75 4.55
CA LEU A 82 0.98 -9.04 5.92
C LEU A 82 -0.28 -9.89 5.92
N GLU A 83 -0.21 -11.08 6.48
CA GLU A 83 -1.39 -11.87 6.81
C GLU A 83 -1.71 -11.68 8.29
N LEU A 84 -2.98 -11.41 8.58
CA LEU A 84 -3.48 -11.25 9.95
C LEU A 84 -4.29 -12.47 10.33
N HIS A 85 -3.99 -13.04 11.49
CA HIS A 85 -4.82 -14.06 12.14
C HIS A 85 -5.34 -13.52 13.47
N PRO A 86 -6.65 -13.61 13.74
CA PRO A 86 -7.19 -13.16 15.02
C PRO A 86 -6.61 -14.04 16.12
N THR A 87 -5.88 -13.44 17.07
CA THR A 87 -5.31 -14.18 18.21
C THR A 87 -6.30 -14.25 19.35
N CYS A 88 -7.00 -13.13 19.59
CA CYS A 88 -7.94 -13.01 20.69
C CYS A 88 -9.28 -12.55 20.16
N ASP A 89 -10.34 -13.20 20.63
CA ASP A 89 -11.70 -12.76 20.38
C ASP A 89 -11.96 -11.46 21.15
N VAL A 90 -12.46 -10.45 20.46
CA VAL A 90 -12.72 -9.14 21.04
C VAL A 90 -14.20 -8.82 20.93
N ASP A 91 -14.84 -8.59 22.08
CA ASP A 91 -16.18 -8.03 22.12
C ASP A 91 -16.18 -6.64 21.48
N PRO A 92 -16.95 -6.40 20.40
CA PRO A 92 -17.05 -5.09 19.76
C PRO A 92 -17.46 -3.97 20.74
N ALA A 93 -18.24 -4.28 21.77
CA ALA A 93 -18.67 -3.30 22.77
C ALA A 93 -17.49 -2.75 23.59
N LEU A 94 -16.43 -3.55 23.80
CA LEU A 94 -15.21 -3.13 24.49
C LEU A 94 -14.46 -2.03 23.72
N LEU A 95 -14.57 -2.05 22.39
CA LEU A 95 -13.86 -1.14 21.49
C LEU A 95 -14.69 0.07 21.05
N ALA A 96 -16.01 -0.05 21.00
CA ALA A 96 -16.90 0.94 20.39
C ALA A 96 -16.73 2.37 20.94
N SER A 97 -16.50 2.52 22.25
CA SER A 97 -16.32 3.84 22.88
C SER A 97 -14.87 4.37 22.82
N LYS A 98 -13.91 3.54 22.39
CA LYS A 98 -12.48 3.85 22.35
C LYS A 98 -11.99 4.22 20.95
N ILE A 99 -12.70 3.76 19.91
CA ILE A 99 -12.39 4.06 18.52
C ILE A 99 -12.83 5.48 18.18
N GLN A 100 -11.91 6.23 17.60
CA GLN A 100 -12.14 7.61 17.16
C GLN A 100 -11.96 7.68 15.65
N LYS A 101 -12.85 8.43 15.01
CA LYS A 101 -12.70 8.83 13.61
C LYS A 101 -11.78 10.04 13.55
N SER A 102 -10.65 9.90 12.86
CA SER A 102 -9.72 11.01 12.66
C SER A 102 -10.41 12.15 11.94
N ARG A 103 -10.34 13.34 12.53
CA ARG A 103 -10.80 14.58 11.90
C ARG A 103 -9.74 15.19 10.98
N THR A 104 -8.52 14.67 11.04
CA THR A 104 -7.33 15.17 10.33
C THR A 104 -6.80 14.09 9.38
N VAL A 105 -7.67 13.42 8.62
CA VAL A 105 -7.19 12.76 7.41
C VAL A 105 -6.58 13.87 6.58
N ASP A 106 -5.27 13.80 6.33
CA ASP A 106 -4.58 14.78 5.51
C ASP A 106 -5.42 14.98 4.25
N ARG A 107 -5.83 16.22 3.98
CA ARG A 107 -6.69 16.54 2.85
C ARG A 107 -6.07 16.01 1.56
N ASP A 108 -4.74 16.00 1.48
CA ASP A 108 -3.99 15.51 0.35
C ASP A 108 -4.02 13.98 0.26
N LEU A 109 -3.94 13.27 1.39
CA LEU A 109 -4.11 11.82 1.45
C LEU A 109 -5.53 11.42 1.05
N LYS A 110 -6.55 12.09 1.61
CA LYS A 110 -7.95 11.84 1.27
C LYS A 110 -8.22 12.06 -0.22
N GLN A 111 -7.77 13.20 -0.76
CA GLN A 111 -7.91 13.49 -2.20
C GLN A 111 -7.13 12.52 -3.09
N THR A 112 -6.03 11.95 -2.60
CA THR A 112 -5.25 10.96 -3.35
C THR A 112 -5.93 9.60 -3.33
N LEU A 113 -6.50 9.20 -2.19
CA LEU A 113 -7.22 7.94 -2.02
C LEU A 113 -8.56 7.93 -2.76
N GLU A 114 -9.28 9.06 -2.83
CA GLU A 114 -10.59 9.16 -3.48
C GLU A 114 -10.54 9.27 -5.02
N LYS A 115 -9.34 9.26 -5.61
CA LYS A 115 -9.17 9.19 -7.06
C LYS A 115 -9.44 7.77 -7.56
N LYS A 116 -9.64 7.63 -8.88
CA LYS A 116 -9.59 6.31 -9.53
C LYS A 116 -8.15 5.82 -9.50
N LEU A 117 -7.93 4.71 -8.81
CA LEU A 117 -6.64 4.07 -8.60
C LEU A 117 -6.60 2.78 -9.43
N ASP A 118 -5.41 2.48 -9.95
CA ASP A 118 -5.16 1.17 -10.55
C ASP A 118 -5.29 0.10 -9.46
N VAL A 119 -6.02 -0.96 -9.77
CA VAL A 119 -6.17 -2.13 -8.90
C VAL A 119 -4.79 -2.73 -8.60
N SER A 120 -4.55 -3.08 -7.32
CA SER A 120 -3.29 -3.67 -6.88
C SER A 120 -3.03 -5.03 -7.55
N ALA A 121 -1.76 -5.43 -7.59
CA ALA A 121 -1.36 -6.67 -8.27
C ALA A 121 -2.05 -7.90 -7.66
N GLU A 122 -2.30 -7.84 -6.35
CA GLU A 122 -2.90 -8.86 -5.52
C GLU A 122 -4.38 -9.07 -5.84
N VAL A 123 -5.13 -7.97 -6.01
CA VAL A 123 -6.52 -8.06 -6.47
C VAL A 123 -6.54 -8.59 -7.90
N ARG A 124 -5.63 -8.16 -8.78
CA ARG A 124 -5.53 -8.72 -10.16
C ARG A 124 -5.23 -10.22 -10.15
N GLU A 125 -4.35 -10.69 -9.28
CA GLU A 125 -4.05 -12.10 -9.10
C GLU A 125 -5.29 -12.88 -8.62
N LYS A 126 -5.97 -12.40 -7.58
CA LYS A 126 -7.22 -13.01 -7.09
C LYS A 126 -8.30 -13.08 -8.17
N LEU A 127 -8.43 -12.01 -8.96
CA LEU A 127 -9.39 -11.95 -10.05
C LEU A 127 -9.00 -12.84 -11.22
N SER A 128 -7.70 -13.01 -11.53
CA SER A 128 -7.25 -13.86 -12.64
C SER A 128 -7.73 -15.32 -12.56
N ALA A 129 -8.08 -15.78 -11.35
CA ALA A 129 -8.66 -17.10 -11.12
C ALA A 129 -10.16 -17.20 -11.45
N VAL A 130 -10.83 -16.08 -11.74
CA VAL A 130 -12.26 -16.04 -12.13
C VAL A 130 -12.39 -16.44 -13.60
N ALA A 131 -13.30 -17.37 -13.89
CA ALA A 131 -13.56 -17.82 -15.25
C ALA A 131 -14.17 -16.69 -16.08
N GLY A 132 -13.65 -16.44 -17.28
CA GLY A 132 -14.18 -15.38 -18.14
C GLY A 132 -13.49 -14.02 -18.00
N MET A 133 -12.48 -13.88 -17.14
CA MET A 133 -11.70 -12.64 -16.99
C MET A 133 -11.04 -12.14 -18.29
N GLN A 134 -10.82 -12.99 -19.28
CA GLN A 134 -10.39 -12.59 -20.62
C GLN A 134 -11.37 -11.63 -21.32
N GLN A 135 -12.61 -11.52 -20.83
CA GLN A 135 -13.62 -10.59 -21.32
C GLN A 135 -13.56 -9.21 -20.63
N VAL A 136 -12.78 -9.08 -19.56
CA VAL A 136 -12.57 -7.83 -18.81
C VAL A 136 -11.37 -7.09 -19.40
N GLU A 137 -11.61 -5.88 -19.89
CA GLU A 137 -10.57 -4.99 -20.42
C GLU A 137 -9.77 -4.35 -19.28
N ALA A 138 -10.46 -3.89 -18.23
CA ALA A 138 -9.84 -3.25 -17.08
C ALA A 138 -10.72 -3.36 -15.84
N VAL A 139 -10.10 -3.40 -14.66
CA VAL A 139 -10.78 -3.18 -13.38
C VAL A 139 -10.13 -1.96 -12.74
N ASN A 140 -10.93 -0.98 -12.35
CA ASN A 140 -10.48 0.22 -11.66
C ASN A 140 -11.05 0.24 -10.24
N LEU A 141 -10.27 0.73 -9.30
CA LEU A 141 -10.68 0.86 -7.91
C LEU A 141 -10.91 2.34 -7.59
N LYS A 142 -12.04 2.64 -6.97
CA LYS A 142 -12.35 3.94 -6.40
C LYS A 142 -12.66 3.75 -4.92
N LEU A 143 -12.05 4.58 -4.09
CA LEU A 143 -12.39 4.66 -2.67
C LEU A 143 -13.28 5.88 -2.47
N GLU A 144 -14.33 5.74 -1.69
CA GLU A 144 -15.24 6.82 -1.33
C GLU A 144 -15.32 6.92 0.19
N ASN A 145 -15.63 8.13 0.70
CA ASN A 145 -15.80 8.38 2.12
C ASN A 145 -14.60 7.92 2.96
N ALA A 146 -13.37 8.10 2.48
CA ALA A 146 -12.18 7.57 3.14
C ALA A 146 -11.93 8.26 4.50
N ASN A 147 -11.69 7.44 5.52
CA ASN A 147 -11.48 7.86 6.91
C ASN A 147 -10.34 7.07 7.56
N ILE A 148 -9.76 7.64 8.62
CA ILE A 148 -8.86 6.91 9.51
C ILE A 148 -9.63 6.61 10.79
N LEU A 149 -9.81 5.33 11.13
CA LEU A 149 -10.23 4.93 12.46
C LEU A 149 -9.00 4.64 13.31
N LEU A 150 -8.94 5.20 14.50
CA LEU A 150 -7.80 5.06 15.40
C LEU A 150 -8.25 4.85 16.83
N ILE A 151 -7.39 4.21 17.61
CA ILE A 151 -7.56 4.04 19.05
C ILE A 151 -6.36 4.69 19.76
N SER A 152 -6.59 5.34 20.90
CA SER A 152 -5.50 5.99 21.65
C SER A 152 -4.53 4.97 22.24
N ASP A 153 -3.28 5.37 22.48
CA ASP A 153 -2.28 4.49 23.09
C ASP A 153 -2.70 4.01 24.49
N GLU A 154 -3.34 4.89 25.28
CA GLU A 154 -3.95 4.53 26.56
C GLU A 154 -5.06 3.48 26.38
N SER A 155 -5.93 3.67 25.39
CA SER A 155 -7.00 2.73 25.10
C SER A 155 -6.45 1.38 24.65
N LEU A 156 -5.40 1.36 23.81
CA LEU A 156 -4.71 0.13 23.41
C LEU A 156 -4.21 -0.66 24.62
N ILE A 157 -3.54 0.02 25.57
CA ILE A 157 -3.05 -0.60 26.81
C ILE A 157 -4.23 -1.13 27.63
N SER A 158 -5.27 -0.33 27.84
CA SER A 158 -6.44 -0.74 28.63
C SER A 158 -7.16 -1.94 28.02
N THR A 159 -7.37 -1.95 26.70
CA THR A 159 -7.99 -3.03 25.96
C THR A 159 -7.15 -4.28 26.03
N ARG A 160 -5.82 -4.16 25.85
CA ARG A 160 -4.91 -5.29 25.97
C ARG A 160 -4.99 -5.93 27.35
N ASN A 161 -4.94 -5.14 28.42
CA ASN A 161 -5.03 -5.66 29.79
C ASN A 161 -6.40 -6.30 30.09
N ALA A 162 -7.45 -5.84 29.41
CA ALA A 162 -8.78 -6.45 29.54
C ALA A 162 -8.84 -7.80 28.82
N LEU A 163 -8.21 -7.92 27.64
CA LEU A 163 -8.23 -9.11 26.78
C LEU A 163 -7.22 -10.18 27.16
N LEU A 164 -6.00 -9.81 27.57
CA LEU A 164 -4.92 -10.74 27.93
C LEU A 164 -5.21 -11.44 29.26
N LYS A 165 -6.15 -12.39 29.21
CA LYS A 165 -6.56 -13.26 30.31
C LYS A 165 -6.97 -14.60 29.71
N ALA A 166 -6.78 -15.67 30.48
CA ALA A 166 -7.27 -17.02 30.14
C ALA A 166 -6.91 -17.42 28.70
N GLU A 167 -7.89 -17.78 27.87
CA GLU A 167 -7.67 -18.35 26.54
C GLU A 167 -6.91 -17.41 25.60
N CYS A 168 -7.08 -16.09 25.71
CA CYS A 168 -6.33 -15.13 24.91
C CYS A 168 -4.85 -15.09 25.33
N GLU A 169 -4.54 -15.20 26.62
CA GLU A 169 -3.16 -15.28 27.08
C GLU A 169 -2.48 -16.57 26.59
N ASP A 170 -3.19 -17.70 26.67
CA ASP A 170 -2.72 -18.99 26.16
C ASP A 170 -2.49 -18.95 24.64
N ALA A 171 -3.42 -18.36 23.88
CA ALA A 171 -3.29 -18.19 22.43
C ALA A 171 -2.08 -17.30 22.07
N VAL A 172 -1.86 -16.22 22.82
CA VAL A 172 -0.68 -15.35 22.64
C VAL A 172 0.60 -16.13 22.95
N ALA A 173 0.65 -16.86 24.07
CA ALA A 173 1.80 -17.67 24.46
C ALA A 173 2.12 -18.74 23.41
N GLN A 174 1.10 -19.43 22.89
CA GLN A 174 1.25 -20.44 21.85
C GLN A 174 1.80 -19.84 20.54
N ASN A 175 1.25 -18.70 20.10
CA ASN A 175 1.72 -18.04 18.88
C ASN A 175 3.15 -17.54 19.01
N VAL A 176 3.48 -16.90 20.14
CA VAL A 176 4.84 -16.39 20.41
C VAL A 176 5.85 -17.54 20.52
N SER A 177 5.52 -18.62 21.24
CA SER A 177 6.41 -19.80 21.35
C SER A 177 6.62 -20.53 20.03
N SER A 178 5.67 -20.42 19.09
CA SER A 178 5.79 -20.93 17.73
C SER A 178 6.58 -20.00 16.79
N GLY A 179 7.13 -18.89 17.31
CA GLY A 179 7.88 -17.90 16.55
C GLY A 179 7.03 -16.86 15.83
N GLY A 180 5.72 -16.85 16.08
CA GLY A 180 4.78 -15.84 15.58
C GLY A 180 4.98 -14.50 16.27
N VAL A 181 4.59 -13.43 15.58
CA VAL A 181 4.63 -12.05 16.12
C VAL A 181 3.19 -11.64 16.41
N VAL A 182 2.88 -11.33 17.67
CA VAL A 182 1.53 -10.89 18.05
C VAL A 182 1.51 -9.38 18.21
N CYS A 183 0.61 -8.73 17.49
CA CYS A 183 0.51 -7.28 17.39
C CYS A 183 -0.91 -6.80 17.64
N GLN A 184 -1.03 -5.55 18.10
CA GLN A 184 -2.32 -4.91 18.27
C GLN A 184 -2.54 -3.87 17.17
N THR A 185 -3.71 -3.85 16.53
CA THR A 185 -4.00 -2.84 15.51
C THR A 185 -4.17 -1.46 16.15
N ARG A 186 -3.39 -0.47 15.72
CA ARG A 186 -3.45 0.92 16.22
C ARG A 186 -4.44 1.79 15.45
N SER A 187 -4.48 1.63 14.13
CA SER A 187 -5.37 2.40 13.27
C SER A 187 -5.63 1.69 11.95
N VAL A 188 -6.78 1.92 11.35
CA VAL A 188 -7.14 1.41 10.03
C VAL A 188 -7.59 2.55 9.12
N LEU A 189 -7.40 2.37 7.83
CA LEU A 189 -8.04 3.18 6.80
C LEU A 189 -9.32 2.48 6.37
N GLU A 190 -10.43 3.19 6.55
CA GLU A 190 -11.77 2.74 6.22
C GLU A 190 -12.29 3.53 5.01
N ALA A 191 -12.90 2.86 4.04
CA ALA A 191 -13.58 3.51 2.93
C ALA A 191 -14.71 2.62 2.39
N ASP A 192 -15.60 3.24 1.63
CA ASP A 192 -16.46 2.51 0.71
C ASP A 192 -15.64 2.19 -0.54
N VAL A 193 -15.57 0.92 -0.90
CA VAL A 193 -14.74 0.39 -1.96
C VAL A 193 -15.62 0.13 -3.16
N VAL A 194 -15.31 0.74 -4.31
CA VAL A 194 -16.05 0.54 -5.56
C VAL A 194 -15.08 0.07 -6.64
N TYR A 195 -15.29 -1.15 -7.13
CA TYR A 195 -14.62 -1.69 -8.31
C TYR A 195 -15.49 -1.45 -9.54
N GLU A 196 -14.97 -0.67 -10.49
CA GLU A 196 -15.57 -0.46 -11.80
C GLU A 196 -14.92 -1.41 -12.81
N ILE A 197 -15.73 -2.27 -13.42
CA ILE A 197 -15.29 -3.31 -14.34
C ILE A 197 -15.60 -2.87 -15.77
N LYS A 198 -14.55 -2.65 -16.56
CA LYS A 198 -14.69 -2.35 -17.99
C LYS A 198 -14.61 -3.66 -18.77
N TYR A 199 -15.71 -4.00 -19.45
CA TYR A 199 -15.79 -5.16 -20.31
C TYR A 199 -15.45 -4.84 -21.77
N HIS A 200 -14.98 -5.84 -22.51
CA HIS A 200 -14.88 -5.73 -23.96
C HIS A 200 -16.26 -5.55 -24.61
N ASN A 201 -16.34 -4.74 -25.68
CA ASN A 201 -17.60 -4.32 -26.33
C ASN A 201 -18.47 -5.46 -26.93
N LYS A 202 -18.02 -6.73 -26.85
CA LYS A 202 -18.66 -7.89 -27.51
C LYS A 202 -19.43 -8.80 -26.55
N ILE A 203 -19.36 -8.56 -25.25
CA ILE A 203 -20.01 -9.40 -24.23
C ILE A 203 -21.50 -9.02 -24.10
N SER A 204 -22.38 -10.01 -23.93
CA SER A 204 -23.81 -9.75 -23.69
C SER A 204 -24.06 -9.17 -22.29
N MET A 205 -25.22 -8.54 -22.05
CA MET A 205 -25.57 -8.01 -20.73
C MET A 205 -25.69 -9.12 -19.67
N GLU A 206 -26.22 -10.28 -20.05
CA GLU A 206 -26.37 -11.44 -19.17
C GLU A 206 -25.00 -12.02 -18.74
N GLU A 207 -24.06 -12.08 -19.68
CA GLU A 207 -22.69 -12.52 -19.42
C GLU A 207 -21.95 -11.52 -18.52
N LYS A 208 -22.15 -10.20 -18.71
CA LYS A 208 -21.61 -9.18 -17.80
C LYS A 208 -22.15 -9.37 -16.39
N ALA A 209 -23.46 -9.51 -16.23
CA ALA A 209 -24.07 -9.67 -14.91
C ALA A 209 -23.55 -10.92 -14.19
N LYS A 210 -23.43 -12.05 -14.91
CA LYS A 210 -22.84 -13.28 -14.37
C LYS A 210 -21.39 -13.07 -13.92
N LEU A 211 -20.55 -12.50 -14.78
CA LEU A 211 -19.14 -12.29 -14.49
C LEU A 211 -18.92 -11.27 -13.35
N THR A 212 -19.72 -10.19 -13.31
CA THR A 212 -19.72 -9.23 -12.20
C THR A 212 -20.08 -9.91 -10.88
N SER A 213 -21.06 -10.82 -10.88
CA SER A 213 -21.43 -11.60 -9.69
C SER A 213 -20.31 -12.55 -9.24
N GLU A 214 -19.64 -13.22 -10.17
CA GLU A 214 -18.48 -14.07 -9.84
C GLU A 214 -17.30 -13.25 -9.27
N ILE A 215 -17.06 -12.05 -9.82
CA ILE A 215 -16.06 -11.11 -9.31
C ILE A 215 -16.45 -10.63 -7.90
N ALA A 216 -17.71 -10.27 -7.68
CA ALA A 216 -18.23 -9.84 -6.38
C ALA A 216 -18.02 -10.94 -5.32
N ALA A 217 -18.42 -12.18 -5.62
CA ALA A 217 -18.21 -13.32 -4.74
C ALA A 217 -16.71 -13.58 -4.47
N LYS A 218 -15.84 -13.42 -5.47
CA LYS A 218 -14.40 -13.63 -5.31
C LYS A 218 -13.74 -12.59 -4.42
N LEU A 219 -14.26 -11.36 -4.43
CA LEU A 219 -13.77 -10.25 -3.61
C LEU A 219 -14.48 -10.18 -2.25
N ASP A 220 -15.48 -11.02 -2.01
CA ASP A 220 -16.35 -10.97 -0.82
C ASP A 220 -17.06 -9.61 -0.70
N LEU A 221 -17.62 -9.13 -1.82
CA LEU A 221 -18.28 -7.85 -1.96
C LEU A 221 -19.66 -8.02 -2.58
N ASP A 222 -20.48 -6.97 -2.49
CA ASP A 222 -21.81 -6.94 -3.08
C ASP A 222 -21.78 -6.39 -4.52
N VAL A 223 -22.68 -6.91 -5.37
CA VAL A 223 -22.95 -6.30 -6.68
C VAL A 223 -23.72 -4.99 -6.47
N HIS A 224 -23.28 -3.91 -7.11
CA HIS A 224 -23.95 -2.62 -6.96
C HIS A 224 -25.35 -2.67 -7.61
N GLN A 225 -26.38 -2.28 -6.86
CA GLN A 225 -27.76 -2.34 -7.37
C GLN A 225 -27.94 -1.48 -8.62
N GLY A 226 -28.38 -2.10 -9.72
CA GLY A 226 -28.65 -1.41 -10.99
C GLY A 226 -27.43 -1.11 -11.86
N ALA A 227 -26.25 -1.68 -11.56
CA ALA A 227 -25.06 -1.53 -12.39
C ALA A 227 -24.36 -2.89 -12.61
N ASP A 228 -24.47 -3.42 -13.84
CA ASP A 228 -23.88 -4.72 -14.24
C ASP A 228 -22.35 -4.68 -14.42
N ASP A 229 -21.73 -3.54 -14.11
CA ASP A 229 -20.30 -3.27 -14.28
C ASP A 229 -19.63 -2.77 -12.99
N LYS A 230 -20.32 -2.89 -11.84
CA LYS A 230 -19.80 -2.41 -10.56
C LYS A 230 -19.99 -3.40 -9.42
N VAL A 231 -18.95 -3.50 -8.62
CA VAL A 231 -18.93 -4.25 -7.35
C VAL A 231 -18.54 -3.29 -6.25
N SER A 232 -19.22 -3.32 -5.12
CA SER A 232 -18.98 -2.40 -4.03
C SER A 232 -19.12 -3.04 -2.65
N GLY A 233 -18.37 -2.53 -1.69
CA GLY A 233 -18.57 -2.81 -0.27
C GLY A 233 -18.41 -1.53 0.54
N SER A 234 -19.10 -1.46 1.68
CA SER A 234 -19.12 -0.25 2.51
C SER A 234 -18.32 -0.44 3.78
N GLN A 235 -17.69 0.65 4.27
CA GLN A 235 -16.95 0.68 5.54
C GLN A 235 -15.88 -0.43 5.66
N LEU A 236 -15.17 -0.70 4.57
CA LEU A 236 -14.15 -1.74 4.53
C LEU A 236 -12.79 -1.16 4.89
N PHE A 237 -12.01 -1.94 5.63
CA PHE A 237 -10.62 -1.64 5.91
C PHE A 237 -9.77 -2.09 4.73
N PHE A 238 -9.07 -1.14 4.12
CA PHE A 238 -8.14 -1.39 3.02
C PHE A 238 -6.69 -1.14 3.42
N GLY A 239 -6.47 -0.53 4.59
CA GLY A 239 -5.15 -0.30 5.16
C GLY A 239 -5.16 -0.50 6.68
N ILE A 240 -4.15 -1.18 7.21
CA ILE A 240 -3.99 -1.39 8.65
C ILE A 240 -2.62 -0.90 9.11
N ARG A 241 -2.56 -0.33 10.31
CA ARG A 241 -1.31 0.06 10.96
C ARG A 241 -1.28 -0.48 12.37
N LEU A 242 -0.24 -1.23 12.67
CA LEU A 242 -0.05 -1.92 13.94
C LEU A 242 0.64 -1.00 14.96
N SER A 243 0.41 -1.27 16.24
CA SER A 243 1.24 -0.73 17.32
C SER A 243 2.66 -1.25 17.14
N PRO A 244 3.71 -0.40 17.22
CA PRO A 244 5.08 -0.79 16.84
C PRO A 244 5.65 -1.92 17.72
N ASN A 245 5.23 -1.97 18.98
CA ASN A 245 5.72 -2.93 19.95
C ASN A 245 4.82 -4.18 19.96
N PRO A 246 5.38 -5.37 19.71
CA PRO A 246 4.61 -6.61 19.82
C PRO A 246 4.22 -6.89 21.27
N ILE A 247 3.20 -7.73 21.42
CA ILE A 247 2.82 -8.29 22.72
C ILE A 247 3.80 -9.41 23.02
N VAL A 248 4.58 -9.23 24.08
CA VAL A 248 5.48 -10.24 24.63
C VAL A 248 4.96 -10.63 26.01
N LEU A 249 4.88 -11.93 26.26
CA LEU A 249 4.69 -12.46 27.61
C LEU A 249 6.09 -12.64 28.24
N ASN A 250 6.16 -12.64 29.57
CA ASN A 250 7.41 -12.67 30.36
C ASN A 250 8.36 -13.86 30.07
N THR A 251 8.01 -14.72 29.12
CA THR A 251 8.70 -15.95 28.69
C THR A 251 9.40 -15.86 27.34
N ALA A 252 9.32 -14.75 26.60
CA ALA A 252 9.92 -14.64 25.27
C ALA A 252 11.47 -14.53 25.33
N ALA A 253 12.15 -15.67 25.27
CA ALA A 253 13.60 -15.73 25.04
C ALA A 253 13.89 -15.59 23.53
N GLY A 254 14.29 -14.41 23.07
CA GLY A 254 14.67 -14.18 21.66
C GLY A 254 14.68 -12.72 21.24
N GLU A 255 15.15 -12.46 20.02
CA GLU A 255 15.09 -11.12 19.40
C GLU A 255 13.64 -10.76 19.09
N ILE A 256 13.14 -9.68 19.70
CA ILE A 256 11.76 -9.21 19.54
C ILE A 256 11.63 -8.53 18.17
N LYS A 257 10.90 -9.18 17.25
CA LYS A 257 10.60 -8.61 15.93
C LYS A 257 9.54 -7.51 16.04
N PRO A 258 9.75 -6.32 15.44
CA PRO A 258 8.76 -5.24 15.51
C PRO A 258 7.52 -5.55 14.67
N CYS A 259 6.40 -4.93 15.05
CA CYS A 259 5.14 -4.95 14.29
C CYS A 259 5.10 -3.91 13.16
N SER A 260 6.15 -3.09 13.03
CA SER A 260 6.26 -2.09 11.98
C SER A 260 6.95 -2.66 10.73
N ARG A 261 6.61 -2.10 9.56
CA ARG A 261 7.39 -2.28 8.35
C ARG A 261 8.82 -1.76 8.58
N LYS A 262 9.82 -2.52 8.12
CA LYS A 262 11.22 -2.06 8.04
C LYS A 262 11.40 -1.09 6.88
#